data_AF-A0AAV5B109-F1
#
_entry.id   AF-A0AAV5B109-F1
#
_cell.length_a   1.000
_cell.length_b   1.000
_cell.length_c   1.000
_cell.angle_alpha   90.00
_cell.angle_beta   90.00
_cell.angle_gamma   90.00
#
_symmetry.space_group_name_H-M   'P 1'
#
loop_
_entity.id
_entity.type
_entity.pdbx_description
1 polymer ?
#
loop_
_entity_poly.entity_id
_entity_poly.type
_entity_poly.pdbx_seq_one_letter_code
_entity_poly.pdbx_strand_id
1 'polypeptide(L)' 'MGLYAMRELDEKIPLKHGVVGQETCGAGGIAYGMRSIGGVFEILDYMERCSPDAWMLNYSNPAAIVA' A
#
# COMPACT_ATOMS: atom_id res chain seq x y z
N MET A 1 -3.51 7.13 1.77
CA MET A 1 -4.47 7.02 0.66
C MET A 1 -5.38 5.80 0.85
N GLY A 2 -6.57 5.81 0.24
CA GLY A 2 -7.46 4.64 0.14
C GLY A 2 -8.28 4.29 1.39
N LEU A 3 -7.65 4.28 2.57
CA LEU A 3 -8.30 4.00 3.86
C LEU A 3 -9.12 2.69 3.83
N TYR A 4 -10.04 2.51 4.78
CA TYR A 4 -10.89 1.32 4.85
C TYR A 4 -11.87 1.18 3.67
N ALA A 5 -12.27 2.29 3.05
CA ALA A 5 -13.17 2.25 1.90
C ALA A 5 -12.55 1.52 0.70
N MET A 6 -11.25 1.74 0.43
CA MET A 6 -10.58 0.99 -0.63
C MET A 6 -10.23 -0.44 -0.23
N ARG A 7 -9.90 -0.67 1.05
CA ARG A 7 -9.67 -2.03 1.57
C ARG A 7 -10.92 -2.90 1.42
N GLU A 8 -12.10 -2.34 1.64
CA GLU A 8 -13.36 -3.05 1.40
C GLU A 8 -13.48 -3.52 -0.05
N LEU A 9 -13.02 -2.72 -1.02
CA LEU A 9 -12.99 -3.12 -2.44
C LEU A 9 -11.93 -4.19 -2.70
N ASP A 10 -10.74 -4.06 -2.10
CA ASP A 10 -9.65 -5.04 -2.22
C ASP A 10 -10.07 -6.42 -1.72
N GLU A 11 -10.92 -6.47 -0.69
CA GLU A 11 -11.43 -7.72 -0.13
C GLU A 11 -12.67 -8.23 -0.90
N LYS A 12 -13.60 -7.35 -1.27
CA LYS A 12 -14.88 -7.77 -1.89
C LYS A 12 -14.79 -8.06 -3.38
N ILE A 13 -13.93 -7.38 -4.13
CA ILE A 13 -13.83 -7.61 -5.59
C ILE A 13 -13.29 -9.02 -5.88
N PRO A 14 -12.13 -9.47 -5.33
CA PRO A 14 -11.66 -10.82 -5.55
C PRO A 14 -12.66 -11.88 -5.08
N LEU A 15 -13.36 -11.62 -3.96
CA LEU A 15 -14.37 -12.52 -3.43
C LEU A 15 -15.55 -12.73 -4.39
N LYS A 16 -15.99 -11.69 -5.10
CA LYS A 16 -17.01 -11.80 -6.17
C LYS A 16 -16.58 -12.71 -7.33
N HIS A 17 -15.27 -12.93 -7.49
CA HIS A 17 -14.70 -13.81 -8.50
C HIS A 17 -14.29 -15.19 -7.94
N GLY A 18 -14.70 -15.53 -6.72
CA GLY A 18 -14.41 -16.82 -6.10
C GLY A 18 -12.96 -16.98 -5.63
N VAL A 19 -12.22 -15.87 -5.51
CA VAL A 19 -10.83 -15.85 -5.01
C VAL A 19 -10.80 -15.12 -3.67
N VAL A 20 -9.88 -15.50 -2.78
CA VAL A 20 -9.73 -14.79 -1.50
C VAL A 20 -9.36 -13.32 -1.72
N GLY A 21 -10.10 -12.43 -1.07
CA GLY A 21 -9.71 -11.02 -0.94
C GLY A 21 -9.12 -10.80 0.44
N GLN A 22 -7.90 -10.29 0.48
CA GLN A 22 -7.18 -10.04 1.73
C GLN A 22 -6.29 -8.80 1.56
N GLU A 23 -6.07 -8.10 2.67
CA GLU A 23 -5.37 -6.81 2.73
C GLU A 23 -4.01 -6.77 2.04
N THR A 24 -3.16 -7.78 2.21
CA THR A 24 -1.75 -7.76 1.79
C THR A 24 -1.37 -8.89 0.84
N CYS A 25 -2.27 -9.84 0.60
CA CYS A 25 -2.05 -11.03 -0.20
C CYS A 25 -3.07 -11.12 -1.34
N GLY A 26 -2.69 -11.82 -2.41
CA GLY A 26 -3.57 -12.03 -3.57
C GLY A 26 -3.92 -10.74 -4.31
N ALA A 27 -5.02 -10.76 -5.06
CA ALA A 27 -5.42 -9.63 -5.91
C ALA A 27 -5.75 -8.36 -5.10
N GLY A 28 -6.27 -8.51 -3.88
CA GLY A 28 -6.52 -7.39 -2.95
C GLY A 28 -5.22 -6.72 -2.50
N GLY A 29 -4.26 -7.52 -2.03
CA GLY A 29 -2.93 -7.04 -1.66
C GLY A 29 -2.19 -6.33 -2.79
N ILE A 30 -2.28 -6.86 -4.02
CA ILE A 30 -1.70 -6.21 -5.20
C ILE A 30 -2.36 -4.84 -5.42
N ALA A 31 -3.69 -4.76 -5.40
CA ALA A 31 -4.41 -3.50 -5.60
C ALA A 31 -4.08 -2.47 -4.52
N TYR A 32 -3.95 -2.89 -3.26
CA TYR A 32 -3.48 -2.03 -2.17
C TYR A 32 -2.06 -1.53 -2.44
N GLY A 33 -1.13 -2.43 -2.76
CA GLY A 33 0.26 -2.07 -3.07
C GLY A 33 0.38 -1.04 -4.18
N MET A 34 -0.33 -1.25 -5.29
CA MET A 34 -0.30 -0.32 -6.42
C MET A 34 -0.73 1.11 -6.05
N ARG A 35 -1.66 1.26 -5.10
CA ARG A 35 -2.08 2.60 -4.62
C ARG A 35 -1.10 3.20 -3.61
N SER A 36 -0.35 2.36 -2.90
CA SER A 36 0.58 2.80 -1.86
C SER A 36 1.92 3.30 -2.41
N ILE A 37 2.36 2.80 -3.58
CA ILE A 37 3.66 3.17 -4.19
C ILE A 37 3.84 4.68 -4.29
N GLY A 38 2.87 5.39 -4.87
CA GLY A 38 2.97 6.84 -5.07
C GLY A 38 3.09 7.62 -3.75
N GLY A 39 2.29 7.25 -2.74
CA GLY A 39 2.34 7.90 -1.43
C GLY A 39 3.65 7.65 -0.67
N VAL A 40 4.30 6.50 -0.88
CA VAL A 40 5.63 6.22 -0.30
C VAL A 40 6.70 7.09 -0.97
N PHE A 41 6.67 7.23 -2.30
CA PHE A 41 7.59 8.13 -3.00
C PHE A 41 7.42 9.58 -2.57
N GLU A 42 6.19 10.07 -2.42
CA GLU A 42 5.95 11.43 -1.91
C GLU A 42 6.61 11.65 -0.54
N ILE A 43 6.51 10.68 0.37
CA ILE A 43 7.14 10.77 1.70
C ILE A 43 8.67 10.79 1.58
N LEU A 44 9.24 9.95 0.71
CA LEU A 44 10.68 9.93 0.44
C LEU A 44 11.16 11.27 -0.13
N ASP A 45 10.47 11.82 -1.13
CA ASP A 45 10.79 13.12 -1.73
C ASP A 45 10.78 14.25 -0.68
N TYR A 46 9.80 14.24 0.24
CA TYR A 46 9.76 15.19 1.34
C TYR A 46 10.91 14.97 2.33
N MET A 47 11.25 13.73 2.65
CA MET A 47 12.33 13.42 3.59
C MET A 47 13.68 13.88 3.03
N GLU A 48 13.99 13.55 1.77
CA GLU A 48 15.23 13.97 1.10
C GLU A 48 15.36 15.50 1.03
N ARG A 49 14.24 16.21 0.81
CA ARG A 49 14.23 17.68 0.74
C ARG A 49 14.39 18.35 2.11
N CYS A 50 13.74 17.82 3.14
CA CYS A 50 13.64 18.49 4.44
C CYS A 50 14.69 18.03 5.45
N SER A 51 15.07 16.75 5.40
CA SER A 51 15.94 16.08 6.37
C SER A 51 16.73 14.95 5.69
N PRO A 52 17.72 15.27 4.83
CA PRO A 52 18.41 14.29 3.98
C PRO A 52 19.15 13.18 4.73
N ASP A 53 19.54 13.43 5.99
CA ASP A 53 20.24 12.44 6.83
C ASP A 53 19.29 11.58 7.68
N ALA A 54 17.98 11.74 7.53
CA ALA A 54 17.00 10.98 8.30
C ALA A 54 16.82 9.54 7.77
N TRP A 55 16.48 8.64 8.67
CA TRP A 55 16.09 7.27 8.33
C TRP A 55 14.57 7.16 8.16
N MET A 56 14.12 6.56 7.07
CA MET A 56 12.73 6.12 6.93
C MET A 56 12.55 4.73 7.51
N LEU A 57 11.74 4.62 8.56
CA LEU A 57 11.32 3.33 9.12
C LEU A 57 9.92 2.99 8.60
N ASN A 58 9.85 2.30 7.46
CA ASN A 58 8.58 1.96 6.81
C ASN A 58 8.03 0.62 7.31
N TYR A 59 6.96 0.67 8.11
CA TYR A 59 6.17 -0.50 8.53
C TYR A 59 4.78 -0.52 7.88
N SER A 60 4.59 0.23 6.79
CA SER A 60 3.34 0.26 6.03
C SER A 60 3.25 -0.95 5.11
N ASN A 61 2.02 -1.38 4.84
CA ASN A 61 1.74 -2.51 3.98
C ASN A 61 1.32 -2.09 2.56
N PRO A 62 1.34 -3.03 1.59
CA PRO A 62 1.93 -4.37 1.67
C PRO A 62 3.45 -4.29 1.51
N ALA A 63 4.19 -4.63 2.57
CA ALA A 63 5.63 -4.37 2.65
C ALA A 63 6.43 -4.97 1.47
N ALA A 64 6.05 -6.15 0.98
CA ALA A 64 6.72 -6.79 -0.16
C ALA A 64 6.63 -5.99 -1.47
N ILE A 65 5.73 -5.00 -1.58
CA ILE A 65 5.56 -4.15 -2.77
C ILE A 65 6.14 -2.75 -2.55
N VAL A 66 6.12 -2.24 -1.32
CA VAL A 66 6.38 -0.81 -1.03
C VAL A 66 7.56 -0.56 -0.08
N ALA A 67 8.15 -1.59 0.50
CA ALA A 67 9.30 -1.49 1.39
C ALA A 67 10.58 -1.98 0.70
#